data_AF-A0A564W567-F1
#
_entry.id   AF-A0A564W567-F1
#
_cell.length_a   1.000
_cell.length_b   1.000
_cell.length_c   1.000
_cell.angle_alpha   90.00
_cell.angle_beta   90.00
_cell.angle_gamma   90.00
#
_symmetry.space_group_name_H-M   'P 1'
#
loop_
_entity.id
_entity.type
_entity.pdbx_description
1 polymer ?
#
loop_
_entity_poly.entity_id
_entity_poly.type
_entity_poly.pdbx_seq_one_letter_code
_entity_poly.pdbx_strand_id
1 'polypeptide(L)'
;MALGCRIRRNFERPSKELVEAFRGIPVANIDDNCGRIAAVDSSIFPLNPKARLLGTAFTVNAPAGDNLLFHKALDMAQPGDVIVLANRGSLSRALCGEIMSNYAKSRGIAGIVINPGDIIVGDSDGLLAIRPDEHTAERYSDRWPVCSWSSS
;
A
#
# COMPACT_ATOMS: atom_id res chain seq x y z
N MET A 1 0.10 18.92 -19.75
CA MET A 1 -0.87 17.95 -20.30
C MET A 1 -0.99 16.78 -19.32
N ALA A 2 -2.17 16.49 -18.79
CA ALA A 2 -2.34 15.39 -17.84
C ALA A 2 -2.26 14.04 -18.59
N LEU A 3 -1.35 13.15 -18.17
CA LEU A 3 -1.08 11.87 -18.84
C LEU A 3 -2.07 10.75 -18.45
N GLY A 4 -3.13 11.05 -17.71
CA GLY A 4 -4.16 10.07 -17.33
C GLY A 4 -3.66 8.92 -16.46
N CYS A 5 -4.23 7.73 -16.66
CA CYS A 5 -3.90 6.50 -15.95
C CYS A 5 -2.56 5.92 -16.41
N ARG A 6 -1.62 5.71 -15.47
CA ARG A 6 -0.28 5.16 -15.77
C ARG A 6 -0.06 3.84 -15.03
N ILE A 7 0.35 2.83 -15.79
CA ILE A 7 0.73 1.51 -15.26
C ILE A 7 2.14 1.19 -15.76
N ARG A 8 3.12 1.17 -14.85
CA ARG A 8 4.45 0.63 -15.14
C ARG A 8 4.40 -0.88 -15.02
N ARG A 9 4.45 -1.56 -16.17
CA ARG A 9 4.36 -3.02 -16.25
C ARG A 9 5.61 -3.73 -15.74
N ASN A 10 6.76 -3.09 -15.92
CA ASN A 10 8.06 -3.64 -15.58
C ASN A 10 8.77 -2.69 -14.61
N PHE A 11 9.24 -3.25 -13.51
CA PHE A 11 10.14 -2.60 -12.57
C PHE A 11 11.05 -3.68 -11.98
N GLU A 12 12.25 -3.28 -11.59
CA GLU A 12 13.22 -4.19 -10.99
C GLU A 12 12.80 -4.52 -9.56
N ARG A 13 12.64 -5.80 -9.26
CA ARG A 13 12.38 -6.28 -7.90
C ARG A 13 13.73 -6.62 -7.26
N PRO A 14 13.94 -6.28 -5.98
CA PRO A 14 15.09 -6.76 -5.24
C PRO A 14 15.10 -8.30 -5.20
N SER A 15 16.28 -8.88 -5.01
CA SER A 15 16.40 -10.33 -4.87
C SER A 15 15.65 -10.82 -3.64
N LYS A 16 15.11 -12.04 -3.70
CA LYS A 16 14.35 -12.62 -2.58
C LYS A 16 15.24 -12.77 -1.37
N GLU A 17 16.50 -13.12 -1.57
CA GLU A 17 17.51 -13.29 -0.52
C GLU A 17 17.73 -11.97 0.25
N LEU A 18 17.77 -10.84 -0.47
CA LEU A 18 17.90 -9.53 0.14
C LEU A 18 16.66 -9.16 0.96
N VAL A 19 15.45 -9.40 0.41
CA VAL A 19 14.20 -9.11 1.12
C VAL A 19 14.11 -9.97 2.39
N GLU A 20 14.40 -11.27 2.29
CA GLU A 20 14.36 -12.20 3.40
C GLU A 20 15.41 -11.91 4.48
N ALA A 21 16.54 -11.27 4.13
CA ALA A 21 17.53 -10.85 5.11
C ALA A 21 16.99 -9.83 6.15
N PHE A 22 15.90 -9.12 5.84
CA PHE A 22 15.24 -8.21 6.79
C PHE A 22 14.29 -8.93 7.75
N ARG A 23 14.04 -10.24 7.58
CA ARG A 23 13.11 -10.99 8.41
C ARG A 23 13.57 -11.01 9.87
N GLY A 24 12.68 -10.59 10.76
CA GLY A 24 12.93 -10.57 12.21
C GLY A 24 13.71 -9.35 12.69
N ILE A 25 14.18 -8.47 11.80
CA ILE A 25 14.81 -7.21 12.19
C ILE A 25 13.70 -6.21 12.58
N PRO A 26 13.78 -5.55 13.75
CA PRO A 26 12.84 -4.49 14.12
C PRO A 26 12.88 -3.32 13.13
N VAL A 27 11.71 -2.82 12.75
CA VAL A 27 11.57 -1.68 11.81
C VAL A 27 12.32 -0.44 12.30
N ALA A 28 12.33 -0.19 13.62
CA ALA A 28 13.07 0.92 14.21
C ALA A 28 14.57 0.86 13.88
N ASN A 29 15.19 -0.32 14.00
CA ASN A 29 16.61 -0.50 13.68
C ASN A 29 16.88 -0.28 12.18
N ILE A 30 15.93 -0.67 11.32
CA ILE A 30 16.05 -0.43 9.87
C ILE A 30 16.01 1.08 9.60
N ASP A 31 15.01 1.78 10.16
CA ASP A 31 14.86 3.22 9.98
C ASP A 31 16.05 4.03 10.54
N ASP A 32 16.59 3.63 11.68
CA ASP A 32 17.82 4.21 12.25
C ASP A 32 19.00 4.14 11.27
N ASN A 33 19.19 2.99 10.61
CA ASN A 33 20.21 2.81 9.59
C ASN A 33 19.88 3.53 8.27
N CYS A 34 18.60 3.84 8.02
CA CYS A 34 18.15 4.66 6.91
C CYS A 34 18.16 6.18 7.22
N GLY A 35 18.71 6.60 8.37
CA GLY A 35 18.79 8.01 8.75
C GLY A 35 17.50 8.59 9.34
N ARG A 36 16.58 7.74 9.80
CA ARG A 36 15.28 8.11 10.41
C ARG A 36 14.36 8.92 9.49
N ILE A 37 14.33 8.54 8.22
CA ILE A 37 13.54 9.20 7.17
C ILE A 37 12.77 8.21 6.28
N ALA A 38 12.87 6.91 6.55
CA ALA A 38 12.31 5.85 5.70
C ALA A 38 11.03 5.24 6.27
N ALA A 39 10.76 5.43 7.57
CA ALA A 39 9.52 5.02 8.19
C ALA A 39 8.29 5.70 7.56
N VAL A 40 7.17 4.98 7.57
CA VAL A 40 5.87 5.54 7.22
C VAL A 40 5.33 6.42 8.35
N ASP A 41 4.31 7.20 8.05
CA ASP A 41 3.61 8.00 9.06
C ASP A 41 3.04 7.13 10.19
N SER A 42 3.07 7.62 11.42
CA SER A 42 2.62 6.89 12.62
C SER A 42 1.14 6.53 12.61
N SER A 43 0.33 7.21 11.78
CA SER A 43 -1.07 6.88 11.57
C SER A 43 -1.28 5.60 10.72
N ILE A 44 -0.23 5.06 10.09
CA ILE A 44 -0.26 3.70 9.50
C ILE A 44 0.08 2.68 10.58
N PHE A 45 -0.89 1.85 10.94
CA PHE A 45 -0.72 0.81 11.96
C PHE A 45 -1.27 -0.55 11.50
N PRO A 46 -0.70 -1.67 11.98
CA PRO A 46 -1.21 -2.98 11.65
C PRO A 46 -2.56 -3.24 12.34
N LEU A 47 -3.55 -3.71 11.58
CA LEU A 47 -4.86 -4.08 12.11
C LEU A 47 -4.78 -5.35 12.99
N ASN A 48 -3.77 -6.19 12.75
CA ASN A 48 -3.40 -7.30 13.63
C ASN A 48 -2.03 -7.01 14.27
N PRO A 49 -1.95 -6.72 15.58
CA PRO A 49 -0.69 -6.38 16.27
C PRO A 49 0.41 -7.47 16.21
N LYS A 50 0.00 -8.73 16.03
CA LYS A 50 0.93 -9.86 15.89
C LYS A 50 1.44 -10.06 14.47
N ALA A 51 0.76 -9.46 13.48
CA ALA A 51 1.20 -9.58 12.10
C ALA A 51 2.56 -8.89 11.91
N ARG A 52 3.35 -9.47 11.01
CA ARG A 52 4.60 -8.88 10.50
C ARG A 52 4.49 -8.85 8.99
N LEU A 53 4.86 -7.72 8.42
CA LEU A 53 4.78 -7.48 6.99
C LEU A 53 6.20 -7.32 6.44
N LEU A 54 6.53 -8.10 5.41
CA LEU A 54 7.81 -8.04 4.73
C LEU A 54 7.60 -8.41 3.27
N GLY A 55 8.12 -7.63 2.34
CA GLY A 55 8.06 -7.92 0.92
C GLY A 55 8.41 -6.71 0.06
N THR A 56 8.35 -6.90 -1.26
CA THR A 56 8.68 -5.85 -2.23
C THR A 56 7.49 -4.92 -2.43
N ALA A 57 7.70 -3.60 -2.30
CA ALA A 57 6.61 -2.65 -2.47
C ALA A 57 6.07 -2.61 -3.93
N PHE A 58 4.78 -2.90 -4.08
CA PHE A 58 4.01 -2.69 -5.31
C PHE A 58 3.06 -1.52 -5.09
N THR A 59 3.39 -0.37 -5.67
CA THR A 59 2.72 0.89 -5.31
C THR A 59 1.53 1.21 -6.22
N VAL A 60 0.41 1.64 -5.66
CA VAL A 60 -0.80 2.03 -6.38
C VAL A 60 -1.30 3.36 -5.84
N ASN A 61 -1.39 4.35 -6.72
CA ASN A 61 -2.00 5.65 -6.43
C ASN A 61 -3.23 5.81 -7.33
N ALA A 62 -4.41 5.70 -6.73
CA ALA A 62 -5.70 5.74 -7.39
C ALA A 62 -6.48 7.01 -7.02
N PRO A 63 -7.41 7.47 -7.89
CA PRO A 63 -8.31 8.55 -7.54
C PRO A 63 -9.41 8.12 -6.57
N ALA A 64 -9.94 9.09 -5.83
CA ALA A 64 -11.02 8.93 -4.86
C ALA A 64 -12.21 8.11 -5.41
N GLY A 65 -12.36 6.88 -4.92
CA GLY A 65 -13.49 6.01 -5.26
C GLY A 65 -13.32 5.19 -6.54
N ASP A 66 -12.12 5.13 -7.11
CA ASP A 66 -11.79 4.27 -8.25
C ASP A 66 -10.84 3.16 -7.79
N ASN A 67 -11.33 1.91 -7.75
CA ASN A 67 -10.55 0.74 -7.37
C ASN A 67 -9.99 -0.04 -8.59
N LEU A 68 -10.17 0.43 -9.83
CA LEU A 68 -9.72 -0.29 -11.03
C LEU A 68 -8.21 -0.47 -11.06
N LEU A 69 -7.45 0.54 -10.64
CA LEU A 69 -6.00 0.45 -10.53
C LEU A 69 -5.54 -0.56 -9.48
N PHE A 70 -6.33 -0.75 -8.43
CA PHE A 70 -6.03 -1.75 -7.40
C PHE A 70 -6.34 -3.17 -7.90
N HIS A 71 -7.44 -3.40 -8.62
CA HIS A 71 -7.67 -4.66 -9.31
C HIS A 71 -6.53 -5.00 -10.26
N LYS A 72 -6.10 -4.03 -11.06
CA LYS A 72 -4.98 -4.24 -11.98
C LYS A 72 -3.67 -4.54 -11.26
N ALA A 73 -3.45 -3.93 -10.10
CA ALA A 73 -2.29 -4.22 -9.26
C ALA A 73 -2.32 -5.65 -8.72
N LEU A 74 -3.47 -6.16 -8.26
CA LEU A 74 -3.62 -7.54 -7.80
C LEU A 74 -3.31 -8.56 -8.91
N ASP A 75 -3.69 -8.25 -10.16
CA ASP A 75 -3.37 -9.10 -11.31
C ASP A 75 -1.87 -9.14 -11.61
N MET A 76 -1.18 -8.02 -11.44
CA MET A 76 0.24 -7.84 -11.79
C MET A 76 1.20 -8.18 -10.65
N ALA A 77 0.74 -8.15 -9.41
CA ALA A 77 1.53 -8.46 -8.23
C ALA A 77 2.00 -9.92 -8.27
N GLN A 78 3.21 -10.11 -7.79
CA GLN A 78 3.86 -11.41 -7.67
C GLN A 78 3.83 -11.89 -6.21
N PRO A 79 3.92 -13.21 -5.97
CA PRO A 79 4.04 -13.72 -4.61
C PRO A 79 5.21 -13.07 -3.86
N GLY A 80 4.97 -12.58 -2.65
CA GLY A 80 5.93 -11.83 -1.84
C GLY A 80 5.94 -10.32 -2.06
N ASP A 81 5.16 -9.79 -3.01
CA ASP A 81 4.93 -8.34 -3.11
C ASP A 81 4.05 -7.86 -1.94
N VAL A 82 4.24 -6.61 -1.52
CA VAL A 82 3.40 -5.86 -0.57
C VAL A 82 2.73 -4.73 -1.34
N ILE A 83 1.41 -4.71 -1.41
CA ILE A 83 0.71 -3.62 -2.09
C ILE A 83 0.70 -2.40 -1.18
N VAL A 84 1.22 -1.28 -1.66
CA VAL A 84 1.12 0.02 -1.00
C VAL A 84 0.09 0.82 -1.78
N LEU A 85 -1.06 1.13 -1.18
CA LEU A 85 -2.21 1.75 -1.83
C LEU A 85 -2.47 3.15 -1.28
N ALA A 86 -2.63 4.13 -2.16
CA ALA A 86 -3.05 5.49 -1.83
C ALA A 86 -4.25 5.92 -2.68
N ASN A 87 -5.12 6.72 -2.06
CA ASN A 87 -6.35 7.28 -2.61
C ASN A 87 -6.38 8.81 -2.55
N ARG A 88 -5.20 9.45 -2.53
CA ARG A 88 -5.05 10.90 -2.33
C ARG A 88 -5.66 11.43 -1.02
N GLY A 89 -5.76 10.59 0.02
CA GLY A 89 -6.31 10.99 1.32
C GLY A 89 -7.83 11.11 1.35
N SER A 90 -8.54 10.46 0.42
CA SER A 90 -10.00 10.55 0.36
C SER A 90 -10.66 9.61 1.37
N LEU A 91 -11.38 10.24 2.31
CA LEU A 91 -12.26 9.60 3.29
C LEU A 91 -13.69 9.38 2.79
N SER A 92 -13.95 9.48 1.49
CA SER A 92 -15.33 9.37 0.98
C SER A 92 -15.75 7.93 0.66
N ARG A 93 -14.80 7.10 0.22
CA ARG A 93 -15.04 5.75 -0.29
C ARG A 93 -13.81 4.86 -0.06
N ALA A 94 -14.06 3.59 0.21
CA ALA A 94 -13.00 2.59 0.35
C ALA A 94 -12.45 2.16 -1.02
N LEU A 95 -11.13 1.97 -1.11
CA LEU A 95 -10.50 1.35 -2.28
C LEU A 95 -10.34 -0.16 -2.16
N CYS A 96 -10.27 -0.67 -0.93
CA CYS A 96 -10.05 -2.08 -0.64
C CYS A 96 -11.09 -2.58 0.34
N GLY A 97 -11.54 -3.82 0.10
CA GLY A 97 -12.37 -4.55 1.02
C GLY A 97 -12.00 -6.03 1.09
N GLU A 98 -12.89 -6.81 1.68
CA GLU A 98 -12.62 -8.21 2.04
C GLU A 98 -12.28 -9.09 0.83
N ILE A 99 -13.09 -9.04 -0.22
CA ILE A 99 -12.92 -9.89 -1.42
C ILE A 99 -11.53 -9.72 -2.03
N MET A 100 -11.09 -8.47 -2.19
CA MET A 100 -9.77 -8.17 -2.75
C MET A 100 -8.63 -8.56 -1.79
N SER A 101 -8.84 -8.41 -0.48
CA SER A 101 -7.86 -8.82 0.53
C SER A 101 -7.68 -10.35 0.53
N ASN A 102 -8.77 -11.10 0.41
CA ASN A 102 -8.74 -12.56 0.28
C ASN A 102 -8.12 -13.01 -1.05
N TYR A 103 -8.39 -12.29 -2.15
CA TYR A 103 -7.75 -12.53 -3.42
C TYR A 103 -6.23 -12.27 -3.37
N ALA A 104 -5.79 -11.20 -2.71
CA ALA A 104 -4.37 -10.93 -2.49
C ALA A 104 -3.70 -12.08 -1.73
N LYS A 105 -4.35 -12.58 -0.67
CA LYS A 105 -3.89 -13.72 0.11
C LYS A 105 -3.77 -15.00 -0.73
N SER A 106 -4.76 -15.30 -1.57
CA SER A 106 -4.73 -16.50 -2.43
C SER A 106 -3.63 -16.45 -3.50
N ARG A 107 -3.24 -15.24 -3.92
CA ARG A 107 -2.12 -14.98 -4.84
C ARG A 107 -0.74 -14.99 -4.16
N GLY A 108 -0.67 -15.16 -2.85
CA GLY A 108 0.59 -15.15 -2.10
C GLY A 108 1.20 -13.75 -1.92
N ILE A 109 0.39 -12.69 -2.03
CA ILE A 109 0.80 -11.33 -1.72
C ILE A 109 1.04 -11.24 -0.21
N ALA A 110 2.17 -10.65 0.20
CA ALA A 110 2.62 -10.63 1.58
C ALA A 110 1.74 -9.72 2.47
N GLY A 111 1.10 -8.71 1.88
CA GLY A 111 0.07 -7.90 2.53
C GLY A 111 -0.26 -6.62 1.78
N ILE A 112 -1.10 -5.80 2.39
CA ILE A 112 -1.59 -4.52 1.86
C ILE A 112 -1.36 -3.44 2.92
N VAL A 113 -0.75 -2.33 2.52
CA VAL A 113 -0.57 -1.10 3.29
C VAL A 113 -1.40 -0.01 2.63
N ILE A 114 -2.12 0.77 3.42
CA ILE A 114 -2.94 1.86 2.91
C ILE A 114 -2.47 3.19 3.51
N ASN A 115 -2.40 4.21 2.67
CA ASN A 115 -1.97 5.54 3.07
C ASN A 115 -2.92 6.17 4.11
N PRO A 116 -2.40 7.01 5.03
CA PRO A 116 -3.25 7.70 5.99
C PRO A 116 -4.32 8.57 5.31
N GLY A 117 -5.50 8.64 5.93
CA GLY A 117 -6.65 9.37 5.39
C GLY A 117 -7.44 8.61 4.32
N ASP A 118 -7.10 7.36 4.01
CA ASP A 118 -7.89 6.51 3.11
C ASP A 118 -8.72 5.48 3.90
N ILE A 119 -9.76 4.94 3.26
CA ILE A 119 -10.71 4.03 3.91
C ILE A 119 -10.52 2.58 3.43
N ILE A 120 -10.61 1.64 4.38
CA ILE A 120 -10.87 0.21 4.12
C ILE A 120 -12.28 -0.11 4.60
N VAL A 121 -13.09 -0.80 3.80
CA VAL A 121 -14.42 -1.31 4.20
C VAL A 121 -14.47 -2.81 4.00
N GLY A 122 -14.94 -3.54 5.02
CA GLY A 122 -15.10 -4.99 5.00
C GLY A 122 -16.49 -5.40 5.45
N ASP A 123 -16.88 -6.62 5.10
CA ASP A 123 -18.18 -7.21 5.39
C ASP A 123 -18.07 -8.17 6.61
N SER A 124 -19.09 -8.99 6.81
CA SER A 124 -19.49 -9.71 8.03
C SER A 124 -18.46 -10.66 8.65
N ASP A 125 -17.28 -10.80 8.04
CA ASP A 125 -16.17 -11.68 8.43
C ASP A 125 -14.86 -10.89 8.74
N GLY A 126 -14.81 -9.57 8.45
CA GLY A 126 -13.69 -8.62 8.66
C GLY A 126 -13.14 -8.03 7.34
N LEU A 127 -12.81 -6.74 7.16
CA LEU A 127 -11.90 -5.79 7.83
C LEU A 127 -12.30 -4.32 7.48
N LEU A 128 -12.33 -3.39 8.43
CA LEU A 128 -12.63 -1.93 8.25
C LEU A 128 -11.47 -1.07 8.81
N ALA A 129 -11.08 0.03 8.17
CA ALA A 129 -10.14 1.01 8.73
C ALA A 129 -10.49 2.47 8.34
N ILE A 130 -10.66 3.32 9.37
CA ILE A 130 -10.67 4.80 9.36
C ILE A 130 -10.12 5.31 10.70
N ARG A 131 -9.23 6.31 10.71
CA ARG A 131 -9.25 7.42 11.70
C ARG A 131 -9.01 8.76 10.99
N PRO A 132 -9.97 9.71 10.97
CA PRO A 132 -9.89 10.98 10.24
C PRO A 132 -9.07 12.09 10.93
N ASP A 133 -8.73 11.90 12.19
CA ASP A 133 -8.44 12.98 13.12
C ASP A 133 -7.01 13.55 13.07
N GLU A 134 -6.10 12.98 12.27
CA GLU A 134 -4.67 13.35 12.30
C GLU A 134 -4.00 13.67 10.94
N HIS A 135 -4.70 13.71 9.79
CA HIS A 135 -4.00 13.86 8.49
C HIS A 135 -4.41 15.05 7.61
N THR A 136 -3.42 15.86 7.24
CA THR A 136 -3.49 16.88 6.17
C THR A 136 -2.94 16.27 4.88
N ALA A 137 -3.74 16.30 3.81
CA ALA A 137 -3.56 15.49 2.58
C ALA A 137 -2.41 15.91 1.63
N GLU A 138 -1.47 16.75 2.04
CA GLU A 138 -0.68 17.54 1.08
C GLU A 138 0.73 17.02 0.72
N ARG A 139 1.21 15.85 1.19
CA ARG A 139 2.67 15.57 1.12
C ARG A 139 3.23 14.47 0.21
N TYR A 140 2.45 13.74 -0.59
CA TYR A 140 2.98 12.49 -1.18
C TYR A 140 2.77 12.24 -2.68
N SER A 141 2.61 13.28 -3.52
CA SER A 141 2.36 13.08 -4.97
C SER A 141 3.55 12.51 -5.76
N ASP A 142 4.80 12.73 -5.32
CA ASP A 142 5.95 12.66 -6.25
C ASP A 142 6.80 11.37 -6.17
N ARG A 143 6.46 10.38 -5.34
CA ARG A 143 7.29 9.17 -5.10
C ARG A 143 6.65 7.84 -5.48
N TRP A 144 5.71 7.80 -6.44
CA TRP A 144 4.98 6.57 -6.79
C TRP A 144 5.51 5.90 -8.07
N PRO A 145 6.29 4.80 -7.97
CA PRO A 145 6.94 4.20 -9.12
C PRO A 145 6.07 3.27 -9.98
N VAL A 146 5.02 2.63 -9.47
CA VAL A 146 4.38 1.49 -10.18
C VAL A 146 3.05 1.84 -10.87
N CYS A 147 1.98 2.15 -10.13
CA CYS A 147 0.70 2.59 -10.68
C CYS A 147 0.37 3.97 -10.12
N SER A 148 0.10 4.95 -10.99
CA SER A 148 -0.24 6.30 -10.54
C SER A 148 -1.24 7.00 -11.45
N TRP A 149 -2.08 7.83 -10.84
CA TRP A 149 -3.04 8.68 -11.52
C TRP A 149 -2.73 10.15 -11.29
N SER A 150 -2.59 10.93 -12.36
CA SER A 150 -2.36 12.38 -12.30
C SER A 150 -3.59 13.14 -12.81
N SER A 151 -4.45 13.64 -11.91
CA SER A 151 -5.29 14.81 -12.23
C SER A 151 -4.60 16.10 -11.84
N SER A 152 -4.89 17.13 -12.63
CA SER A 152 -4.80 18.54 -12.33
C SER A 152 -5.29 18.89 -10.93
#